data_AF-A0A7Z9KVB2-F1
#
_entry.id   AF-A0A7Z9KVB2-F1
#
_cell.length_a   1.000
_cell.length_b   1.000
_cell.length_c   1.000
_cell.angle_alpha   90.00
_cell.angle_beta   90.00
_cell.angle_gamma   90.00
#
_symmetry.space_group_name_H-M   'P 1'
#
loop_
_entity.id
_entity.type
_entity.pdbx_description
1 polymer ?
#
loop_
_entity_poly.entity_id
_entity_poly.type
_entity_poly.pdbx_seq_one_letter_code
_entity_poly.pdbx_strand_id
1 'polypeptide(L)'
;MTCDPNTWHPGAVGETLTPQELKALPAPLQAIVSGKRWHMTEVNECGDSRDAPSLPLTLTWTLDDMQLGYLPYGSTGMRPLNTHLASALRALLLDISARHDIHFVERTGVNASAANIRLRESIGIMKTSGGGTIGGYANYPHPSGFGMVTFMDGYLPQSMDYGRILRHELGHQLFGLKHPFEASQSTGVTLPIENWPEDSRSTDMSYTVIDGGAWNTRYAPLDESSISRLVDLDAPAASHHTPHTEDVDTHWGVGAIGFSVASNHTLRLHSSQRVMATLRNGPGDTSAVPFYAGIPQGQSAIFRLGPNTDISNVDIRDTDGGVVEGNDIDNEIWGSNAGDVMVPGLGQSTIHFGTGNDALL
;
A
#
# COMPACT_ATOMS: atom_id res chain seq x y z
N MET A 1 -5.15 18.22 -49.59
CA MET A 1 -4.75 18.39 -48.18
C MET A 1 -3.92 17.19 -47.81
N THR A 2 -2.68 17.42 -47.37
CA THR A 2 -1.83 16.40 -46.73
C THR A 2 -2.16 16.41 -45.24
N CYS A 3 -2.59 15.29 -44.66
CA CYS A 3 -2.77 15.19 -43.21
C CYS A 3 -1.39 15.04 -42.54
N ASP A 4 -1.16 15.69 -41.41
CA ASP A 4 0.04 15.49 -40.59
C ASP A 4 -0.18 14.39 -39.52
N PRO A 5 0.48 13.22 -39.63
CA PRO A 5 0.31 12.15 -38.65
C PRO A 5 0.94 12.45 -37.29
N ASN A 6 1.73 13.52 -37.16
CA ASN A 6 2.46 13.85 -35.94
C ASN A 6 1.76 14.90 -35.07
N THR A 7 0.72 15.56 -35.58
CA THR A 7 -0.03 16.56 -34.83
C THR A 7 -1.28 15.91 -34.24
N TRP A 8 -1.30 15.80 -32.91
CA TRP A 8 -2.37 15.16 -32.15
C TRP A 8 -3.23 16.22 -31.46
N HIS A 9 -4.55 16.06 -31.54
CA HIS A 9 -5.52 16.95 -30.90
C HIS A 9 -6.38 16.19 -29.89
N PRO A 10 -6.84 16.85 -28.81
CA PRO A 10 -7.84 16.27 -27.92
C PRO A 10 -9.10 15.88 -28.69
N GLY A 11 -9.37 14.58 -28.82
CA GLY A 11 -10.61 14.04 -29.37
C GLY A 11 -11.63 13.85 -28.25
N ALA A 12 -12.79 14.49 -28.38
CA ALA A 12 -13.90 14.28 -27.46
C ALA A 12 -14.69 13.01 -27.84
N VAL A 13 -14.09 11.84 -27.66
CA VAL A 13 -14.79 10.56 -27.76
C VAL A 13 -14.29 9.65 -26.66
N GLY A 14 -15.01 9.66 -25.54
CA GLY A 14 -14.93 8.64 -24.49
C GLY A 14 -16.36 8.32 -24.06
N GLU A 15 -16.68 7.04 -23.93
CA GLU A 15 -17.94 6.62 -23.34
C GLU A 15 -18.00 7.18 -21.93
N THR A 16 -18.91 8.13 -21.71
CA THR A 16 -19.24 8.56 -20.36
C THR A 16 -19.90 7.35 -19.73
N LEU A 17 -19.39 6.85 -18.59
CA LEU A 17 -20.16 5.92 -17.76
C LEU A 17 -21.56 6.50 -17.65
N THR A 18 -22.54 5.72 -18.10
CA THR A 18 -23.93 6.14 -18.02
C THR A 18 -24.23 6.50 -16.56
N PRO A 19 -25.19 7.40 -16.31
CA PRO A 19 -25.62 7.68 -14.94
C PRO A 19 -25.99 6.44 -14.12
N GLN A 20 -26.31 5.32 -14.78
CA GLN A 20 -26.54 4.00 -14.17
C GLN A 20 -25.24 3.28 -13.81
N GLU A 21 -24.23 3.30 -14.66
CA GLU A 21 -22.91 2.72 -14.36
C GLU A 21 -22.18 3.52 -13.27
N LEU A 22 -22.26 4.85 -13.32
CA LEU A 22 -21.73 5.71 -12.24
C LEU A 22 -22.46 5.41 -10.92
N LYS A 23 -23.78 5.23 -10.93
CA LYS A 23 -24.54 4.84 -9.73
C LYS A 23 -24.25 3.43 -9.24
N ALA A 24 -23.78 2.54 -10.11
CA ALA A 24 -23.43 1.17 -9.78
C ALA A 24 -22.04 1.07 -9.13
N LEU A 25 -21.18 2.07 -9.30
CA LEU A 25 -19.91 2.15 -8.56
C LEU A 25 -20.19 2.32 -7.06
N PRO A 26 -19.36 1.73 -6.18
CA PRO A 26 -19.33 2.09 -4.77
C PRO A 26 -19.23 3.62 -4.60
N ALA A 27 -19.97 4.21 -3.65
CA ALA A 27 -19.97 5.66 -3.40
C ALA A 27 -18.58 6.33 -3.32
N PRO A 28 -17.52 5.66 -2.79
CA PRO A 28 -16.15 6.17 -2.85
C PRO A 28 -15.63 6.42 -4.27
N LEU A 29 -15.90 5.49 -5.18
CA LEU A 29 -15.53 5.58 -6.58
C LEU A 29 -16.39 6.57 -7.34
N GLN A 30 -17.65 6.80 -6.95
CA GLN A 30 -18.47 7.84 -7.57
C GLN A 30 -17.86 9.24 -7.38
N ALA A 31 -17.31 9.53 -6.21
CA ALA A 31 -16.61 10.79 -5.94
C ALA A 31 -15.31 10.91 -6.75
N ILE A 32 -14.52 9.84 -6.83
CA ILE A 32 -13.24 9.79 -7.56
C ILE A 32 -13.46 9.87 -9.07
N VAL A 33 -14.44 9.13 -9.60
CA VAL A 33 -14.77 9.06 -11.03
C VAL A 33 -15.55 10.29 -11.50
N SER A 34 -16.36 10.93 -10.64
CA SER A 34 -16.91 12.26 -10.94
C SER A 34 -15.81 13.34 -11.06
N GLY A 35 -14.63 13.05 -10.49
CA GLY A 35 -13.36 13.74 -10.70
C GLY A 35 -12.56 13.25 -11.92
N LYS A 36 -13.24 12.85 -13.01
CA LYS A 36 -12.70 12.85 -14.38
C LYS A 36 -11.29 12.23 -14.55
N ARG A 37 -11.19 10.90 -14.54
CA ARG A 37 -10.25 10.26 -15.49
C ARG A 37 -10.94 10.24 -16.84
N TRP A 38 -10.58 11.22 -17.67
CA TRP A 38 -10.91 11.13 -19.08
C TRP A 38 -9.90 10.16 -19.69
N HIS A 39 -10.38 9.03 -20.21
CA HIS A 39 -9.73 8.45 -21.39
C HIS A 39 -9.86 9.50 -22.49
N MET A 40 -8.91 10.43 -22.53
CA MET A 40 -8.83 11.39 -23.60
C MET A 40 -8.29 10.60 -24.78
N THR A 41 -9.09 10.40 -25.81
CA THR A 41 -8.58 9.85 -27.05
C THR A 41 -7.93 11.01 -27.80
N GLU A 42 -6.62 11.00 -28.01
CA GLU A 42 -6.00 11.93 -28.95
C GLU A 42 -6.26 11.43 -30.37
N VAL A 43 -6.70 12.33 -31.26
CA VAL A 43 -6.91 12.01 -32.68
C VAL A 43 -5.97 12.88 -33.51
N ASN A 44 -5.23 12.29 -34.44
CA ASN A 44 -4.38 13.04 -35.37
C ASN A 44 -5.18 13.56 -36.58
N GLU A 45 -4.57 14.42 -37.41
CA GLU A 45 -5.24 14.95 -38.62
C GLU A 45 -5.62 13.88 -39.65
N CYS A 46 -5.05 12.67 -39.53
CA CYS A 46 -5.34 11.52 -40.38
C CYS A 46 -6.49 10.65 -39.86
N GLY A 47 -7.04 10.95 -38.67
CA GLY A 47 -8.13 10.21 -38.05
C GLY A 47 -7.69 8.99 -37.23
N ASP A 48 -6.39 8.79 -37.03
CA ASP A 48 -5.89 7.78 -36.10
C ASP A 48 -6.13 8.26 -34.67
N SER A 49 -6.60 7.35 -33.81
CA SER A 49 -6.80 7.57 -32.38
C SER A 49 -5.72 6.88 -31.56
N ARG A 50 -5.23 7.52 -30.51
CA ARG A 50 -4.45 6.90 -29.43
C ARG A 50 -5.01 7.32 -28.09
N ASP A 51 -4.80 6.49 -27.06
CA ASP A 51 -5.10 6.91 -25.70
C ASP A 51 -4.12 8.02 -25.31
N ALA A 52 -4.65 9.18 -24.92
CA ALA A 52 -3.86 10.21 -24.27
C ALA A 52 -3.35 9.64 -22.94
N PRO A 53 -2.16 10.05 -22.49
CA PRO A 53 -1.69 9.69 -21.17
C PRO A 53 -2.74 10.10 -20.13
N SER A 54 -3.18 9.13 -19.32
CA SER A 54 -4.04 9.41 -18.18
C SER A 54 -3.34 10.40 -17.27
N LEU A 55 -4.00 11.49 -16.91
CA LEU A 55 -3.46 12.39 -15.90
C LEU A 55 -3.54 11.69 -14.53
N PRO A 56 -2.47 11.75 -13.71
CA PRO A 56 -2.48 11.21 -12.35
C PRO A 56 -3.64 11.77 -11.54
N LEU A 57 -4.26 10.92 -10.72
CA LEU A 57 -5.30 11.34 -9.78
C LEU A 57 -4.68 12.35 -8.80
N THR A 58 -5.06 13.63 -8.90
CA THR A 58 -4.54 14.65 -7.97
C THR A 58 -5.45 14.80 -6.76
N LEU A 59 -4.94 14.50 -5.57
CA LEU A 59 -5.62 14.68 -4.30
C LEU A 59 -4.96 15.78 -3.48
N THR A 60 -5.76 16.69 -2.94
CA THR A 60 -5.27 17.76 -2.07
C THR A 60 -5.46 17.40 -0.60
N TRP A 61 -4.49 17.73 0.24
CA TRP A 61 -4.54 17.41 1.67
C TRP A 61 -4.10 18.60 2.53
N THR A 62 -4.47 18.62 3.81
CA THR A 62 -4.03 19.67 4.74
C THR A 62 -3.93 19.16 6.17
N LEU A 63 -3.09 19.83 6.96
CA LEU A 63 -3.09 19.73 8.42
C LEU A 63 -4.07 20.78 8.95
N ASP A 64 -5.23 20.30 9.40
CA ASP A 64 -6.34 21.19 9.77
C ASP A 64 -6.11 21.78 11.17
N ASP A 65 -6.10 23.10 11.25
CA ASP A 65 -5.99 23.89 12.48
C ASP A 65 -7.36 24.39 12.98
N MET A 66 -8.46 24.07 12.27
CA MET A 66 -9.78 24.52 12.69
C MET A 66 -10.20 23.88 14.00
N GLN A 67 -10.41 24.73 15.01
CA GLN A 67 -11.18 24.41 16.20
C GLN A 67 -12.65 24.27 15.83
N LEU A 68 -13.06 23.06 15.46
CA LEU A 68 -14.47 22.72 15.39
C LEU A 68 -15.02 22.55 16.82
N GLY A 69 -16.16 23.18 17.10
CA GLY A 69 -16.95 22.85 18.29
C GLY A 69 -17.42 21.40 18.19
N TYR A 70 -17.35 20.66 19.30
CA TYR A 70 -17.79 19.27 19.50
C TYR A 70 -17.82 18.36 18.26
N LEU A 71 -16.81 17.51 18.14
CA LEU A 71 -16.74 16.49 17.11
C LEU A 71 -17.40 15.16 17.59
N PRO A 72 -17.66 14.22 16.66
CA PRO A 72 -18.07 12.87 17.01
C PRO A 72 -17.16 12.22 18.07
N TYR A 73 -17.70 11.24 18.79
CA TYR A 73 -16.95 10.44 19.78
C TYR A 73 -16.42 11.22 21.00
N GLY A 74 -17.06 12.36 21.30
CA GLY A 74 -16.70 13.19 22.47
C GLY A 74 -15.30 13.78 22.38
N SER A 75 -14.72 13.86 21.17
CA SER A 75 -13.41 14.44 20.95
C SER A 75 -13.44 15.94 21.26
N THR A 76 -12.52 16.39 22.11
CA THR A 76 -12.37 17.78 22.53
C THR A 76 -10.96 18.26 22.29
N GLY A 77 -10.80 19.55 21.98
CA GLY A 77 -9.49 20.16 21.77
C GLY A 77 -8.82 19.61 20.52
N MET A 78 -9.21 20.08 19.34
CA MET A 78 -8.53 19.69 18.10
C MET A 78 -7.31 20.57 17.88
N ARG A 79 -6.22 19.97 17.39
CA ARG A 79 -5.03 20.68 16.95
C ARG A 79 -4.48 20.05 15.66
N PRO A 80 -3.63 20.77 14.91
CA PRO A 80 -2.87 20.16 13.84
C PRO A 80 -2.07 18.96 14.33
N LEU A 81 -1.77 18.00 13.44
CA LEU A 81 -0.85 16.91 13.76
C LEU A 81 0.47 17.48 14.30
N ASN A 82 0.99 16.86 15.36
CA ASN A 82 2.34 17.16 15.82
C ASN A 82 3.38 16.92 14.70
N THR A 83 4.57 17.50 14.83
CA THR A 83 5.61 17.47 13.79
C THR A 83 6.05 16.06 13.41
N HIS A 84 6.03 15.11 14.34
CA HIS A 84 6.39 13.72 14.06
C HIS A 84 5.34 13.04 13.18
N LEU A 85 4.05 13.15 13.53
CA LEU A 85 2.94 12.60 12.73
C LEU A 85 2.81 13.28 11.36
N ALA A 86 3.05 14.59 11.30
CA ALA A 86 3.04 15.32 10.04
C ALA A 86 4.16 14.87 9.09
N SER A 87 5.37 14.61 9.60
CA SER A 87 6.47 14.06 8.79
C SER A 87 6.19 12.63 8.34
N ALA A 88 5.67 11.80 9.24
CA ALA A 88 5.21 10.44 8.97
C ALA A 88 4.17 10.39 7.84
N LEU A 89 3.16 11.27 7.90
CA LEU A 89 2.14 11.43 6.87
C LEU A 89 2.77 11.79 5.51
N ARG A 90 3.67 12.78 5.47
CA ARG A 90 4.29 13.19 4.20
C ARG A 90 5.08 12.05 3.56
N ALA A 91 5.82 11.29 4.35
CA ALA A 91 6.55 10.12 3.87
C ALA A 91 5.60 9.04 3.32
N LEU A 92 4.51 8.75 4.02
CA LEU A 92 3.47 7.82 3.57
C LEU A 92 2.80 8.27 2.26
N LEU A 93 2.38 9.54 2.17
CA LEU A 93 1.76 10.06 0.94
C LEU A 93 2.73 10.05 -0.25
N LEU A 94 4.00 10.37 -0.03
CA LEU A 94 5.04 10.29 -1.05
C LEU A 94 5.24 8.85 -1.54
N ASP A 95 5.27 7.89 -0.62
CA ASP A 95 5.39 6.46 -0.94
C ASP A 95 4.18 5.94 -1.74
N ILE A 96 2.95 6.32 -1.36
CA ILE A 96 1.74 6.02 -2.13
C ILE A 96 1.83 6.63 -3.54
N SER A 97 2.27 7.90 -3.66
CA SER A 97 2.47 8.56 -4.96
C SER A 97 3.52 7.91 -5.84
N ALA A 98 4.52 7.25 -5.26
CA ALA A 98 5.56 6.56 -6.04
C ALA A 98 5.08 5.21 -6.59
N ARG A 99 4.10 4.59 -5.94
CA ARG A 99 3.62 3.23 -6.26
C ARG A 99 2.30 3.22 -7.02
N HIS A 100 1.51 4.27 -6.88
CA HIS A 100 0.24 4.43 -7.56
C HIS A 100 0.22 5.75 -8.33
N ASP A 101 -0.58 5.82 -9.38
CA ASP A 101 -0.76 7.01 -10.20
C ASP A 101 -1.63 8.08 -9.50
N ILE A 102 -1.17 8.53 -8.32
CA ILE A 102 -1.79 9.51 -7.44
C ILE A 102 -0.79 10.61 -7.13
N HIS A 103 -1.18 11.87 -7.27
CA HIS A 103 -0.37 13.03 -6.91
C HIS A 103 -0.98 13.77 -5.72
N PHE A 104 -0.27 13.77 -4.58
CA PHE A 104 -0.73 14.48 -3.37
C PHE A 104 -0.21 15.92 -3.31
N VAL A 105 -1.11 16.88 -3.11
CA VAL A 105 -0.76 18.31 -3.00
C VAL A 105 -1.18 18.87 -1.64
N GLU A 106 -0.19 19.24 -0.81
CA GLU A 106 -0.45 19.90 0.47
C GLU A 106 -1.03 21.30 0.24
N ARG A 107 -2.13 21.63 0.93
CA ARG A 107 -2.77 22.94 0.96
C ARG A 107 -2.50 23.58 2.31
N THR A 108 -2.12 24.85 2.29
CA THR A 108 -1.87 25.65 3.49
C THR A 108 -2.65 26.97 3.43
N GLY A 109 -2.82 27.62 4.59
CA GLY A 109 -3.48 28.92 4.70
C GLY A 109 -4.96 28.90 4.32
N VAL A 110 -5.43 29.97 3.68
CA VAL A 110 -6.86 30.19 3.36
C VAL A 110 -7.49 29.11 2.47
N ASN A 111 -6.69 28.30 1.79
CA ASN A 111 -7.15 27.22 0.92
C ASN A 111 -7.18 25.85 1.61
N ALA A 112 -6.73 25.75 2.87
CA ALA A 112 -6.71 24.49 3.62
C ALA A 112 -8.11 23.86 3.73
N SER A 113 -9.15 24.67 3.94
CA SER A 113 -10.53 24.18 4.00
C SER A 113 -11.05 23.64 2.65
N ALA A 114 -10.36 23.84 1.53
CA ALA A 114 -10.77 23.23 0.27
C ALA A 114 -10.12 21.86 0.03
N ALA A 115 -9.22 21.41 0.91
CA ALA A 115 -8.51 20.15 0.74
C ALA A 115 -9.45 18.94 0.75
N ASN A 116 -9.19 17.96 -0.13
CA ASN A 116 -9.94 16.70 -0.18
C ASN A 116 -9.79 15.91 1.12
N ILE A 117 -8.58 15.92 1.70
CA ILE A 117 -8.23 15.22 2.93
C ILE A 117 -7.80 16.24 3.99
N ARG A 118 -8.36 16.12 5.19
CA ARG A 118 -8.00 16.97 6.32
C ARG A 118 -7.60 16.11 7.50
N LEU A 119 -6.40 16.32 8.01
CA LEU A 119 -5.86 15.55 9.13
C LEU A 119 -5.72 16.43 10.36
N ARG A 120 -6.09 15.86 11.51
CA ARG A 120 -6.06 16.55 12.80
C ARG A 120 -5.77 15.58 13.94
N GLU A 121 -5.37 16.14 15.06
CA GLU A 121 -5.13 15.42 16.31
C GLU A 121 -6.13 15.91 17.36
N SER A 122 -6.71 14.98 18.11
CA SER A 122 -7.53 15.25 19.28
C SER A 122 -6.66 15.27 20.53
N ILE A 123 -6.73 16.35 21.30
CA ILE A 123 -6.07 16.49 22.61
C ILE A 123 -6.80 15.63 23.66
N GLY A 124 -8.10 15.39 23.49
CA GLY A 124 -8.92 14.59 24.39
C GLY A 124 -8.96 13.10 24.04
N ILE A 125 -9.33 12.28 25.03
CA ILE A 125 -9.62 10.86 24.81
C ILE A 125 -10.89 10.75 23.97
N MET A 126 -10.75 10.25 22.75
CA MET A 126 -11.86 9.84 21.90
C MET A 126 -12.49 8.54 22.43
N LYS A 127 -13.83 8.53 22.55
CA LYS A 127 -14.58 7.39 23.07
C LYS A 127 -15.71 6.97 22.12
N THR A 128 -15.88 5.67 21.92
CA THR A 128 -17.09 5.13 21.29
C THR A 128 -18.32 5.38 22.17
N SER A 129 -19.52 5.18 21.61
CA SER A 129 -20.77 5.22 22.37
C SER A 129 -20.81 4.21 23.54
N GLY A 130 -20.05 3.11 23.44
CA GLY A 130 -19.85 2.13 24.50
C GLY A 130 -18.77 2.48 25.52
N GLY A 131 -18.14 3.67 25.41
CA GLY A 131 -17.10 4.15 26.33
C GLY A 131 -15.69 3.62 26.06
N GLY A 132 -15.49 2.84 24.98
CA GLY A 132 -14.18 2.33 24.59
C GLY A 132 -13.31 3.42 23.95
N THR A 133 -12.03 3.45 24.29
CA THR A 133 -11.04 4.38 23.72
C THR A 133 -10.71 3.99 22.27
N ILE A 134 -10.66 4.96 21.35
CA ILE A 134 -10.28 4.72 19.94
C ILE A 134 -9.01 5.48 19.55
N GLY A 135 -8.08 4.83 18.86
CA GLY A 135 -6.81 5.45 18.46
C GLY A 135 -6.94 6.45 17.31
N GLY A 136 -7.94 6.25 16.45
CA GLY A 136 -8.24 7.09 15.30
C GLY A 136 -9.69 6.92 14.85
N TYR A 137 -10.11 7.81 13.96
CA TYR A 137 -11.25 7.55 13.07
C TYR A 137 -11.11 8.36 11.78
N ALA A 138 -11.68 7.82 10.72
CA ALA A 138 -11.81 8.46 9.43
C ALA A 138 -13.24 8.37 8.89
N ASN A 139 -13.59 9.32 8.03
CA ASN A 139 -14.77 9.18 7.20
C ASN A 139 -14.41 8.44 5.92
N TYR A 140 -15.35 7.70 5.33
CA TYR A 140 -15.16 7.20 3.97
C TYR A 140 -15.19 8.36 2.96
N PRO A 141 -14.56 8.21 1.77
CA PRO A 141 -14.73 9.16 0.68
C PRO A 141 -16.21 9.40 0.40
N HIS A 142 -16.65 10.66 0.43
CA HIS A 142 -18.05 11.04 0.24
C HIS A 142 -18.17 12.23 -0.72
N PRO A 143 -19.10 12.21 -1.70
CA PRO A 143 -19.22 13.27 -2.70
C PRO A 143 -19.52 14.67 -2.14
N SER A 144 -20.21 14.74 -0.99
CA SER A 144 -20.70 16.00 -0.41
C SER A 144 -19.87 16.50 0.77
N GLY A 145 -18.74 15.85 1.10
CA GLY A 145 -18.02 16.09 2.35
C GLY A 145 -16.52 16.11 2.16
N PHE A 146 -15.84 16.79 3.08
CA PHE A 146 -14.39 16.73 3.19
C PHE A 146 -14.00 15.44 3.91
N GLY A 147 -12.94 14.82 3.43
CA GLY A 147 -12.33 13.74 4.16
C GLY A 147 -11.74 14.24 5.47
N MET A 148 -12.02 13.55 6.56
CA MET A 148 -11.49 13.89 7.87
C MET A 148 -10.87 12.66 8.49
N VAL A 149 -9.60 12.81 8.87
CA VAL A 149 -8.86 11.82 9.63
C VAL A 149 -8.48 12.44 10.97
N THR A 150 -8.86 11.78 12.06
CA THR A 150 -8.57 12.25 13.41
C THR A 150 -7.81 11.20 14.20
N PHE A 151 -6.75 11.61 14.90
CA PHE A 151 -5.93 10.76 15.76
C PHE A 151 -6.03 11.18 17.22
N MET A 152 -5.79 10.27 18.16
CA MET A 152 -5.66 10.59 19.58
C MET A 152 -4.21 10.98 19.92
N ASP A 153 -4.02 12.10 20.62
CA ASP A 153 -2.72 12.50 21.19
C ASP A 153 -2.34 11.64 22.41
N GLY A 154 -1.07 11.22 22.47
CA GLY A 154 -0.39 10.83 23.71
C GLY A 154 -0.89 9.60 24.47
N TYR A 155 -1.97 8.94 24.03
CA TYR A 155 -2.60 7.81 24.75
C TYR A 155 -2.52 6.46 24.04
N LEU A 156 -1.84 6.39 22.90
CA LEU A 156 -1.59 5.08 22.30
C LEU A 156 -0.59 4.32 23.20
N PRO A 157 -0.91 3.06 23.59
CA PRO A 157 0.05 2.19 24.23
C PRO A 157 1.35 2.19 23.41
N GLN A 158 2.52 2.13 24.05
CA GLN A 158 3.82 2.06 23.33
C GLN A 158 3.88 0.91 22.30
N SER A 159 2.99 -0.08 22.40
CA SER A 159 2.83 -1.18 21.47
C SER A 159 2.01 -0.86 20.21
N MET A 160 1.28 0.25 20.18
CA MET A 160 0.52 0.68 18.99
C MET A 160 1.37 1.61 18.14
N ASP A 161 1.76 1.12 16.97
CA ASP A 161 2.46 1.88 15.96
C ASP A 161 1.54 2.99 15.40
N TYR A 162 1.87 4.26 15.67
CA TYR A 162 1.19 5.42 15.09
C TYR A 162 1.18 5.36 13.55
N GLY A 163 2.21 4.77 12.94
CA GLY A 163 2.26 4.53 11.50
C GLY A 163 1.10 3.68 11.03
N ARG A 164 0.83 2.58 11.72
CA ARG A 164 -0.30 1.72 11.38
C ARG A 164 -1.64 2.41 11.54
N ILE A 165 -1.88 3.15 12.62
CA ILE A 165 -3.16 3.89 12.77
C ILE A 165 -3.29 4.93 11.65
N LEU A 166 -2.20 5.63 11.32
CA LEU A 166 -2.19 6.57 10.21
C LEU A 166 -2.55 5.90 8.88
N ARG A 167 -1.93 4.75 8.55
CA ARG A 167 -2.28 3.96 7.37
C ARG A 167 -3.72 3.48 7.42
N HIS A 168 -4.16 2.91 8.53
CA HIS A 168 -5.54 2.43 8.73
C HIS A 168 -6.59 3.50 8.43
N GLU A 169 -6.44 4.67 9.06
CA GLU A 169 -7.43 5.74 8.89
C GLU A 169 -7.34 6.41 7.52
N LEU A 170 -6.14 6.49 6.92
CA LEU A 170 -6.00 6.92 5.53
C LEU A 170 -6.57 5.90 4.55
N GLY A 171 -6.50 4.61 4.85
CA GLY A 171 -7.11 3.52 4.06
C GLY A 171 -8.62 3.73 3.94
N HIS A 172 -9.29 3.98 5.08
CA HIS A 172 -10.70 4.36 5.09
C HIS A 172 -10.94 5.61 4.23
N GLN A 173 -10.16 6.68 4.44
CA GLN A 173 -10.45 8.01 3.89
C GLN A 173 -10.08 8.19 2.42
N LEU A 174 -9.01 7.57 1.95
CA LEU A 174 -8.51 7.73 0.58
C LEU A 174 -9.17 6.72 -0.35
N PHE A 175 -9.25 5.48 0.12
CA PHE A 175 -9.52 4.33 -0.75
C PHE A 175 -10.84 3.65 -0.41
N GLY A 176 -11.51 4.08 0.66
CA GLY A 176 -12.74 3.45 1.10
C GLY A 176 -12.54 2.02 1.62
N LEU A 177 -11.31 1.67 2.02
CA LEU A 177 -11.03 0.34 2.59
C LEU A 177 -11.85 0.20 3.86
N LYS A 178 -12.50 -0.94 4.02
CA LYS A 178 -13.28 -1.25 5.22
C LYS A 178 -12.49 -2.18 6.12
N HIS A 179 -12.90 -2.23 7.38
CA HIS A 179 -12.53 -3.36 8.22
C HIS A 179 -12.96 -4.67 7.55
N PRO A 180 -12.18 -5.75 7.72
CA PRO A 180 -12.54 -7.06 7.15
C PRO A 180 -13.84 -7.65 7.72
N PHE A 181 -14.40 -7.07 8.78
CA PHE A 181 -15.69 -7.40 9.39
C PHE A 181 -16.37 -6.14 9.94
N GLU A 182 -17.68 -6.19 10.08
CA GLU A 182 -18.48 -5.05 10.56
C GLU A 182 -18.49 -4.89 12.10
N ALA A 183 -17.82 -5.78 12.84
CA ALA A 183 -17.75 -5.71 14.30
C ALA A 183 -16.67 -4.72 14.79
N SER A 184 -16.92 -4.10 15.94
CA SER A 184 -15.99 -3.18 16.61
C SER A 184 -14.82 -3.87 17.32
N GLN A 185 -14.63 -5.18 17.15
CA GLN A 185 -13.58 -5.99 17.77
C GLN A 185 -13.19 -7.15 16.85
N SER A 186 -11.90 -7.50 16.88
CA SER A 186 -11.39 -8.73 16.24
C SER A 186 -12.21 -9.95 16.66
N THR A 187 -12.59 -10.76 15.68
CA THR A 187 -13.31 -12.01 15.92
C THR A 187 -12.37 -13.22 15.97
N GLY A 188 -11.07 -13.05 15.69
CA GLY A 188 -10.11 -14.15 15.56
C GLY A 188 -10.41 -15.11 14.40
N VAL A 189 -11.18 -14.67 13.41
CA VAL A 189 -11.63 -15.48 12.27
C VAL A 189 -10.69 -15.26 11.08
N THR A 190 -10.29 -16.34 10.40
CA THR A 190 -9.52 -16.26 9.13
C THR A 190 -10.33 -15.54 8.06
N LEU A 191 -9.69 -14.67 7.27
CA LEU A 191 -10.38 -14.00 6.17
C LEU A 191 -10.79 -15.03 5.11
N PRO A 192 -12.01 -14.94 4.55
CA PRO A 192 -12.46 -15.84 3.49
C PRO A 192 -11.69 -15.62 2.18
N ILE A 193 -10.93 -14.53 2.07
CA ILE A 193 -10.03 -14.28 0.95
C ILE A 193 -8.77 -15.11 1.17
N GLU A 194 -8.66 -16.20 0.42
CA GLU A 194 -7.39 -16.89 0.17
C GLU A 194 -6.65 -17.42 1.42
N ASN A 195 -7.37 -17.72 2.50
CA ASN A 195 -6.80 -18.19 3.78
C ASN A 195 -5.80 -17.22 4.43
N TRP A 196 -5.83 -15.93 4.09
CA TRP A 196 -4.99 -14.94 4.78
C TRP A 196 -5.46 -14.79 6.23
N PRO A 197 -4.52 -14.76 7.20
CA PRO A 197 -4.91 -14.53 8.58
C PRO A 197 -5.45 -13.10 8.73
N GLU A 198 -6.51 -12.94 9.52
CA GLU A 198 -7.04 -11.62 9.86
C GLU A 198 -6.12 -10.99 10.90
N ASP A 199 -5.07 -10.34 10.43
CA ASP A 199 -4.14 -9.64 11.29
C ASP A 199 -3.42 -8.50 10.56
N SER A 200 -2.73 -7.68 11.35
CA SER A 200 -1.99 -6.51 10.89
C SER A 200 -0.85 -6.81 9.90
N ARG A 201 -0.48 -8.07 9.67
CA ARG A 201 0.51 -8.48 8.65
C ARG A 201 -0.14 -8.67 7.29
N SER A 202 -1.45 -8.96 7.28
CA SER A 202 -2.24 -9.16 6.08
C SER A 202 -2.93 -7.88 5.64
N THR A 203 -3.51 -7.14 6.60
CA THR A 203 -4.24 -5.89 6.37
C THR A 203 -4.08 -4.96 7.57
N ASP A 204 -3.68 -3.72 7.34
CA ASP A 204 -3.70 -2.62 8.29
C ASP A 204 -5.14 -2.32 8.77
N MET A 205 -6.17 -2.75 8.03
CA MET A 205 -7.58 -2.63 8.39
C MET A 205 -8.01 -3.62 9.48
N SER A 206 -7.15 -4.57 9.86
CA SER A 206 -7.38 -5.51 10.96
C SER A 206 -7.26 -4.83 12.33
N TYR A 207 -8.10 -5.27 13.28
CA TYR A 207 -7.92 -4.93 14.70
C TYR A 207 -6.97 -5.89 15.43
N THR A 208 -6.66 -7.04 14.83
CA THR A 208 -5.75 -8.05 15.37
C THR A 208 -4.31 -7.64 15.12
N VAL A 209 -3.65 -7.15 16.17
CA VAL A 209 -2.24 -6.77 16.13
C VAL A 209 -1.38 -7.96 16.48
N ILE A 210 -0.53 -8.41 15.56
CA ILE A 210 0.41 -9.51 15.84
C ILE A 210 1.83 -8.98 16.07
N ASP A 211 2.21 -7.90 15.38
CA ASP A 211 3.55 -7.35 15.49
C ASP A 211 3.50 -5.97 16.14
N GLY A 212 4.19 -5.84 17.27
CA GLY A 212 4.41 -4.57 17.94
C GLY A 212 5.77 -4.00 17.54
N GLY A 213 5.78 -2.89 16.78
CA GLY A 213 6.84 -1.91 16.98
C GLY A 213 7.71 -1.46 15.81
N ALA A 214 7.42 -1.79 14.55
CA ALA A 214 8.12 -1.17 13.44
C ALA A 214 7.22 -0.23 12.66
N TRP A 215 7.60 1.04 12.61
CA TRP A 215 6.97 2.03 11.74
C TRP A 215 7.25 1.64 10.28
N ASN A 216 6.18 1.38 9.52
CA ASN A 216 6.25 1.04 8.10
C ASN A 216 5.51 2.13 7.29
N THR A 217 6.09 2.60 6.18
CA THR A 217 5.39 3.51 5.26
C THR A 217 4.44 2.79 4.32
N ARG A 218 4.49 1.46 4.25
CA ARG A 218 3.71 0.67 3.29
C ARG A 218 2.48 0.07 3.94
N TYR A 219 1.42 0.02 3.13
CA TYR A 219 0.24 -0.75 3.46
C TYR A 219 0.55 -2.23 3.51
N ALA A 220 -0.18 -2.95 4.34
CA ALA A 220 -0.13 -4.41 4.35
C ALA A 220 -0.63 -4.97 2.99
N PRO A 221 -0.21 -6.19 2.60
CA PRO A 221 -0.38 -6.67 1.23
C PRO A 221 -1.83 -6.66 0.73
N LEU A 222 -2.82 -7.06 1.54
CA LEU A 222 -4.21 -7.07 1.07
C LEU A 222 -4.76 -5.66 0.82
N ASP A 223 -4.33 -4.68 1.60
CA ASP A 223 -4.75 -3.29 1.41
C ASP A 223 -4.12 -2.72 0.16
N GLU A 224 -2.83 -2.97 -0.03
CA GLU A 224 -2.10 -2.55 -1.22
C GLU A 224 -2.70 -3.19 -2.49
N SER A 225 -3.07 -4.48 -2.46
CA SER A 225 -3.83 -5.10 -3.56
C SER A 225 -5.13 -4.36 -3.84
N SER A 226 -5.84 -4.01 -2.77
CA SER A 226 -7.13 -3.33 -2.86
C SER A 226 -6.99 -1.92 -3.40
N ILE A 227 -5.92 -1.20 -3.02
CA ILE A 227 -5.58 0.14 -3.51
C ILE A 227 -5.24 0.07 -5.00
N SER A 228 -4.34 -0.83 -5.41
CA SER A 228 -4.02 -1.03 -6.83
C SER A 228 -5.25 -1.40 -7.64
N ARG A 229 -6.10 -2.31 -7.15
CA ARG A 229 -7.38 -2.63 -7.79
C ARG A 229 -8.38 -1.48 -7.80
N LEU A 230 -8.20 -0.43 -7.02
CA LEU A 230 -9.09 0.73 -7.01
C LEU A 230 -8.57 1.84 -7.92
N VAL A 231 -7.26 2.06 -7.91
CA VAL A 231 -6.58 3.20 -8.51
C VAL A 231 -5.98 2.84 -9.87
N ASP A 232 -5.60 1.59 -10.09
CA ASP A 232 -4.89 1.14 -11.29
C ASP A 232 -5.80 0.37 -12.26
N LEU A 233 -7.13 0.41 -12.09
CA LEU A 233 -8.12 -0.29 -12.92
C LEU A 233 -8.02 -0.03 -14.43
N ASP A 234 -7.38 1.09 -14.81
CA ASP A 234 -7.26 1.56 -16.19
C ASP A 234 -5.83 1.84 -16.64
N ALA A 235 -4.82 1.71 -15.77
CA ALA A 235 -3.44 1.87 -16.21
C ALA A 235 -3.05 0.57 -16.94
N PRO A 236 -2.71 0.60 -18.25
CA PRO A 236 -2.06 -0.56 -18.83
C PRO A 236 -0.86 -0.86 -17.94
N ALA A 237 -0.70 -2.12 -17.55
CA ALA A 237 0.39 -2.61 -16.69
C ALA A 237 1.81 -2.11 -17.11
N ALA A 238 1.91 -1.57 -18.32
CA ALA A 238 2.99 -0.82 -18.93
C ALA A 238 3.77 0.17 -18.05
N SER A 239 3.15 0.97 -17.17
CA SER A 239 3.91 2.03 -16.46
C SER A 239 4.83 1.50 -15.34
N HIS A 240 4.59 0.28 -14.86
CA HIS A 240 5.43 -0.36 -13.84
C HIS A 240 6.24 -1.54 -14.37
N HIS A 241 6.35 -1.71 -15.69
CA HIS A 241 7.13 -2.79 -16.32
C HIS A 241 8.66 -2.58 -16.33
N THR A 242 9.16 -1.52 -15.68
CA THR A 242 10.60 -1.36 -15.55
C THR A 242 11.12 -2.33 -14.50
N PRO A 243 12.19 -3.10 -14.79
CA PRO A 243 12.86 -3.91 -13.79
C PRO A 243 13.15 -3.10 -12.53
N HIS A 244 12.71 -3.61 -11.40
CA HIS A 244 12.85 -2.97 -10.10
C HIS A 244 13.66 -3.87 -9.19
N THR A 245 14.50 -3.27 -8.34
CA THR A 245 15.12 -3.97 -7.22
C THR A 245 14.52 -3.45 -5.92
N GLU A 246 13.90 -4.35 -5.17
CA GLU A 246 13.48 -4.10 -3.81
C GLU A 246 14.60 -4.53 -2.86
N ASP A 247 15.26 -3.57 -2.21
CA ASP A 247 16.23 -3.85 -1.16
C ASP A 247 15.53 -3.97 0.19
N VAL A 248 15.60 -5.16 0.80
CA VAL A 248 15.08 -5.45 2.13
C VAL A 248 16.23 -5.55 3.11
N ASP A 249 16.34 -4.55 3.98
CA ASP A 249 17.34 -4.49 5.04
C ASP A 249 16.70 -4.76 6.41
N THR A 250 17.27 -5.72 7.15
CA THR A 250 16.85 -6.13 8.51
C THR A 250 16.83 -5.04 9.58
N HIS A 251 17.37 -3.85 9.32
CA HIS A 251 17.27 -2.72 10.25
C HIS A 251 15.85 -2.14 10.38
N TRP A 252 14.98 -2.44 9.42
CA TRP A 252 13.59 -1.99 9.40
C TRP A 252 12.72 -3.24 9.64
N GLY A 253 11.80 -3.20 10.62
CA GLY A 253 11.02 -4.38 11.01
C GLY A 253 10.01 -4.85 9.96
N VAL A 254 8.85 -5.35 10.39
CA VAL A 254 7.83 -5.94 9.50
C VAL A 254 7.44 -4.98 8.37
N GLY A 255 7.68 -5.40 7.13
CA GLY A 255 7.41 -4.62 5.92
C GLY A 255 6.57 -5.39 4.90
N ALA A 256 5.95 -4.69 3.97
CA ALA A 256 5.30 -5.29 2.80
C ALA A 256 6.17 -5.01 1.57
N ILE A 257 6.39 -6.00 0.72
CA ILE A 257 7.06 -5.79 -0.57
C ILE A 257 5.96 -5.49 -1.58
N GLY A 258 6.07 -4.31 -2.19
CA GLY A 258 5.07 -3.78 -3.12
C GLY A 258 4.83 -4.70 -4.31
N PHE A 259 3.64 -4.54 -4.88
CA PHE A 259 3.16 -5.31 -6.00
C PHE A 259 3.96 -4.98 -7.24
N SER A 260 4.26 -6.00 -8.02
CA SER A 260 4.70 -5.81 -9.37
C SER A 260 4.07 -6.82 -10.30
N VAL A 261 3.58 -6.27 -11.41
CA VAL A 261 3.09 -6.99 -12.58
C VAL A 261 4.15 -7.07 -13.69
N ALA A 262 5.40 -6.69 -13.39
CA ALA A 262 6.47 -6.72 -14.36
C ALA A 262 7.24 -8.03 -14.31
N SER A 263 7.52 -8.59 -15.49
CA SER A 263 8.56 -9.59 -15.67
C SER A 263 9.92 -8.94 -15.40
N ASN A 264 10.71 -9.48 -14.46
CA ASN A 264 12.07 -9.05 -14.08
C ASN A 264 12.20 -8.16 -12.82
N HIS A 265 11.64 -8.60 -11.69
CA HIS A 265 11.80 -7.94 -10.38
C HIS A 265 12.79 -8.68 -9.49
N THR A 266 13.69 -7.93 -8.86
CA THR A 266 14.69 -8.47 -7.92
C THR A 266 14.35 -8.12 -6.50
N LEU A 267 14.21 -9.15 -5.66
CA LEU A 267 14.20 -9.02 -4.22
C LEU A 267 15.62 -9.20 -3.69
N ARG A 268 16.23 -8.14 -3.20
CA ARG A 268 17.56 -8.19 -2.58
C ARG A 268 17.45 -8.21 -1.07
N LEU A 269 18.06 -9.20 -0.44
CA LEU A 269 17.96 -9.43 1.00
C LEU A 269 19.31 -9.15 1.67
N HIS A 270 19.32 -8.17 2.58
CA HIS A 270 20.49 -7.82 3.39
C HIS A 270 20.21 -8.12 4.87
N SER A 271 20.94 -9.08 5.43
CA SER A 271 20.77 -9.51 6.81
C SER A 271 22.08 -10.07 7.32
N SER A 272 22.51 -9.78 8.55
CA SER A 272 23.66 -10.49 9.17
C SER A 272 23.31 -11.91 9.65
N GLN A 273 22.08 -12.36 9.41
CA GLN A 273 21.50 -13.59 9.91
C GLN A 273 20.89 -14.41 8.79
N ARG A 274 20.53 -15.65 9.10
CA ARG A 274 19.87 -16.53 8.16
C ARG A 274 18.53 -15.97 7.72
N VAL A 275 18.30 -16.01 6.41
CA VAL A 275 17.04 -15.63 5.79
C VAL A 275 16.33 -16.87 5.24
N MET A 276 15.01 -16.84 5.20
CA MET A 276 14.25 -17.74 4.34
C MET A 276 13.41 -16.85 3.46
N ALA A 277 13.31 -17.12 2.16
CA ALA A 277 12.54 -16.36 1.20
C ALA A 277 11.78 -17.35 0.31
N THR A 278 10.49 -17.12 0.11
CA THR A 278 9.71 -17.88 -0.87
C THR A 278 9.03 -16.90 -1.82
N LEU A 279 9.24 -17.10 -3.13
CA LEU A 279 8.72 -16.26 -4.20
C LEU A 279 7.37 -16.72 -4.70
N ARG A 280 6.84 -17.81 -4.14
CA ARG A 280 5.53 -18.33 -4.51
C ARG A 280 4.47 -17.29 -4.24
N ASN A 281 3.58 -17.15 -5.21
CA ASN A 281 2.48 -16.22 -5.21
C ASN A 281 1.21 -17.07 -5.32
N GLY A 282 0.55 -17.31 -4.19
CA GLY A 282 -0.58 -18.22 -4.12
C GLY A 282 -1.44 -18.03 -2.87
N PRO A 283 -2.74 -18.38 -2.92
CA PRO A 283 -3.63 -18.37 -1.76
C PRO A 283 -3.10 -19.23 -0.61
N GLY A 284 -2.68 -18.60 0.49
CA GLY A 284 -2.08 -19.30 1.63
C GLY A 284 -0.58 -19.59 1.49
N ASP A 285 0.01 -19.32 0.32
CA ASP A 285 1.46 -19.18 0.19
C ASP A 285 1.82 -17.85 0.83
N THR A 286 2.09 -17.89 2.13
CA THR A 286 2.89 -16.84 2.69
C THR A 286 4.23 -16.93 1.98
N SER A 287 4.47 -16.02 1.04
CA SER A 287 5.81 -15.55 0.64
C SER A 287 6.48 -14.92 1.86
N ALA A 288 6.46 -15.63 2.98
CA ALA A 288 7.07 -15.23 4.20
C ALA A 288 8.54 -15.28 3.86
N VAL A 289 9.15 -14.12 3.88
CA VAL A 289 10.56 -14.08 4.12
C VAL A 289 10.70 -14.05 5.65
N PRO A 290 10.65 -15.16 6.43
CA PRO A 290 10.87 -15.05 7.86
C PRO A 290 12.34 -14.75 8.05
N PHE A 291 12.63 -13.49 8.33
CA PHE A 291 13.92 -13.07 8.81
C PHE A 291 13.99 -13.43 10.29
N TYR A 292 14.90 -14.32 10.65
CA TYR A 292 15.42 -14.29 12.02
C TYR A 292 16.41 -13.14 11.99
N ALA A 293 16.01 -11.98 12.51
CA ALA A 293 16.91 -10.89 12.83
C ALA A 293 17.08 -10.89 14.35
N GLY A 294 18.27 -10.55 14.86
CA GLY A 294 18.67 -10.64 16.27
C GLY A 294 18.02 -9.60 17.17
N ILE A 295 16.74 -9.33 16.95
CA ILE A 295 15.84 -8.65 17.85
C ILE A 295 15.69 -9.57 19.08
N PRO A 296 15.71 -9.04 20.32
CA PRO A 296 15.61 -9.85 21.54
C PRO A 296 14.49 -10.90 21.45
N GLN A 297 14.88 -12.17 21.39
CA GLN A 297 14.08 -13.41 21.42
C GLN A 297 12.66 -13.32 20.83
N GLY A 298 12.54 -13.60 19.53
CA GLY A 298 11.29 -14.11 18.94
C GLY A 298 10.53 -13.19 17.98
N GLN A 299 11.10 -12.07 17.57
CA GLN A 299 10.50 -11.25 16.51
C GLN A 299 11.13 -11.60 15.15
N SER A 300 10.33 -12.19 14.27
CA SER A 300 10.68 -12.34 12.86
C SER A 300 10.10 -11.17 12.09
N ALA A 301 10.90 -10.47 11.28
CA ALA A 301 10.33 -9.62 10.25
C ALA A 301 9.73 -10.55 9.20
N ILE A 302 8.44 -10.43 8.94
CA ILE A 302 7.74 -11.21 7.93
C ILE A 302 7.37 -10.24 6.82
N PHE A 303 8.04 -10.37 5.69
CA PHE A 303 7.62 -9.71 4.47
C PHE A 303 6.67 -10.65 3.73
N ARG A 304 5.68 -10.08 3.06
CA ARG A 304 4.70 -10.83 2.28
C ARG A 304 4.59 -10.17 0.92
N LEU A 305 4.53 -10.99 -0.12
CA LEU A 305 4.19 -10.55 -1.46
C LEU A 305 2.68 -10.35 -1.53
N GLY A 306 2.29 -9.33 -2.28
CA GLY A 306 0.90 -9.11 -2.63
C GLY A 306 0.35 -10.19 -3.56
N PRO A 307 -0.97 -10.51 -3.53
CA PRO A 307 -1.56 -11.39 -4.54
C PRO A 307 -1.28 -10.89 -5.96
N ASN A 308 -0.99 -11.82 -6.87
CA ASN A 308 -0.63 -11.51 -8.27
C ASN A 308 0.69 -10.72 -8.41
N THR A 309 1.60 -10.83 -7.44
CA THR A 309 2.97 -10.30 -7.54
C THR A 309 3.93 -11.41 -7.95
N ASP A 310 4.56 -11.26 -9.11
CA ASP A 310 5.57 -12.20 -9.58
C ASP A 310 6.96 -11.58 -9.40
N ILE A 311 7.77 -12.18 -8.53
CA ILE A 311 9.18 -11.84 -8.36
C ILE A 311 9.98 -12.88 -9.14
N SER A 312 10.78 -12.44 -10.10
CA SER A 312 11.62 -13.34 -10.89
C SER A 312 12.97 -13.57 -10.22
N ASN A 313 13.48 -12.63 -9.44
CA ASN A 313 14.88 -12.62 -9.04
C ASN A 313 15.00 -12.50 -7.51
N VAL A 314 15.89 -13.27 -6.89
CA VAL A 314 16.23 -13.14 -5.45
C VAL A 314 17.73 -13.11 -5.26
N ASP A 315 18.22 -12.05 -4.63
CA ASP A 315 19.63 -11.80 -4.39
C ASP A 315 19.90 -11.74 -2.89
N ILE A 316 20.44 -12.82 -2.32
CA ILE A 316 20.77 -12.88 -0.89
C ILE A 316 22.20 -12.39 -0.68
N ARG A 317 22.38 -11.34 0.12
CA ARG A 317 23.70 -10.76 0.42
C ARG A 317 23.94 -10.61 1.90
N ASP A 318 25.20 -10.78 2.26
CA ASP A 318 25.74 -10.52 3.61
C ASP A 318 25.11 -11.36 4.73
N THR A 319 24.46 -12.49 4.39
CA THR A 319 23.74 -13.38 5.31
C THR A 319 24.55 -14.58 5.81
N ASP A 320 24.11 -15.14 6.94
CA ASP A 320 24.61 -16.42 7.50
C ASP A 320 23.89 -17.63 6.86
N GLY A 321 23.62 -17.51 5.56
CA GLY A 321 22.95 -18.49 4.73
C GLY A 321 21.47 -18.17 4.51
N GLY A 322 20.86 -18.91 3.60
CA GLY A 322 19.49 -18.69 3.16
C GLY A 322 18.75 -19.98 2.86
N VAL A 323 17.42 -19.92 2.93
CA VAL A 323 16.55 -20.89 2.25
C VAL A 323 15.73 -20.11 1.23
N VAL A 324 15.97 -20.32 -0.07
CA VAL A 324 15.20 -19.68 -1.14
C VAL A 324 14.33 -20.70 -1.83
N GLU A 325 13.07 -20.37 -2.00
CA GLU A 325 12.14 -21.09 -2.84
C GLU A 325 11.64 -20.17 -3.96
N GLY A 326 11.95 -20.53 -5.20
CA GLY A 326 11.43 -19.90 -6.40
C GLY A 326 9.94 -20.19 -6.62
N ASN A 327 9.40 -19.64 -7.70
CA ASN A 327 8.01 -19.79 -8.09
C ASN A 327 7.89 -20.51 -9.44
N ASP A 328 6.74 -20.38 -10.09
CA ASP A 328 6.44 -21.14 -11.31
C ASP A 328 7.02 -20.49 -12.58
N ILE A 329 7.64 -19.32 -12.46
CA ILE A 329 8.31 -18.62 -13.56
C ILE A 329 9.82 -18.86 -13.53
N ASP A 330 10.53 -18.48 -14.59
CA ASP A 330 11.98 -18.55 -14.62
C ASP A 330 12.56 -17.61 -13.57
N ASN A 331 13.32 -18.15 -12.61
CA ASN A 331 13.95 -17.36 -11.57
C ASN A 331 15.44 -17.16 -11.76
N GLU A 332 15.97 -16.02 -11.34
CA GLU A 332 17.41 -15.83 -11.13
C GLU A 332 17.69 -15.73 -9.62
N ILE A 333 18.39 -16.71 -9.07
CA ILE A 333 18.63 -16.81 -7.62
C ILE A 333 20.12 -16.69 -7.34
N TRP A 334 20.52 -15.68 -6.55
CA TRP A 334 21.89 -15.50 -6.07
C TRP A 334 21.97 -15.83 -4.58
N GLY A 335 22.87 -16.77 -4.26
CA GLY A 335 23.24 -17.13 -2.91
C GLY A 335 24.20 -16.16 -2.24
N SER A 336 24.28 -16.32 -0.93
CA SER A 336 25.17 -15.62 -0.02
C SER A 336 26.58 -16.24 0.00
N ASN A 337 27.44 -15.75 0.90
CA ASN A 337 28.77 -16.33 1.17
C ASN A 337 28.75 -17.36 2.32
N ALA A 338 27.58 -17.90 2.65
CA ALA A 338 27.37 -18.94 3.63
C ALA A 338 26.56 -20.10 3.01
N GLY A 339 26.31 -21.17 3.78
CA GLY A 339 25.60 -22.35 3.25
C GLY A 339 24.11 -22.08 3.00
N ASP A 340 23.72 -22.04 1.73
CA ASP A 340 22.35 -21.80 1.28
C ASP A 340 21.63 -23.09 0.86
N VAL A 341 20.30 -23.08 0.95
CA VAL A 341 19.41 -24.08 0.36
C VAL A 341 18.54 -23.38 -0.67
N MET A 342 18.58 -23.84 -1.92
CA MET A 342 17.85 -23.23 -3.02
C MET A 342 16.92 -24.24 -3.68
N VAL A 343 15.67 -23.87 -3.84
CA VAL A 343 14.62 -24.62 -4.54
C VAL A 343 14.21 -23.73 -5.71
N PRO A 344 14.56 -24.04 -6.96
CA PRO A 344 14.39 -23.10 -8.09
C PRO A 344 12.94 -22.83 -8.50
N GLY A 345 11.99 -23.63 -8.03
CA GLY A 345 10.61 -23.60 -8.52
C GLY A 345 10.40 -24.45 -9.79
N LEU A 346 9.30 -24.21 -10.51
CA LEU A 346 8.94 -25.00 -11.70
C LEU A 346 9.54 -24.45 -13.02
N GLY A 347 9.95 -23.17 -13.03
CA GLY A 347 10.52 -22.52 -14.21
C GLY A 347 11.96 -22.96 -14.56
N GLN A 348 12.48 -22.44 -15.66
CA GLN A 348 13.88 -22.60 -16.08
C GLN A 348 14.78 -21.61 -15.33
N SER A 349 14.96 -21.87 -14.04
CA SER A 349 15.69 -20.95 -13.17
C SER A 349 17.21 -21.05 -13.35
N THR A 350 17.88 -19.91 -13.27
CA THR A 350 19.33 -19.80 -13.17
C THR A 350 19.72 -19.61 -11.71
N ILE A 351 20.69 -20.40 -11.25
CA ILE A 351 21.14 -20.38 -9.86
C ILE A 351 22.62 -20.03 -9.80
N HIS A 352 22.93 -19.01 -9.01
CA HIS A 352 24.26 -18.55 -8.71
C HIS A 352 24.57 -18.88 -7.25
N PHE A 353 25.24 -20.01 -7.03
CA PHE A 353 25.81 -20.31 -5.72
C PHE A 353 26.88 -19.27 -5.39
N GLY A 354 26.89 -18.83 -4.13
CA GLY A 354 27.98 -18.03 -3.65
C GLY A 354 29.10 -18.91 -3.09
N THR A 355 29.78 -18.43 -2.05
CA THR A 355 30.76 -19.26 -1.36
C THR A 355 30.08 -19.97 -0.20
N GLY A 356 30.31 -21.26 0.00
CA GLY A 356 29.59 -21.99 1.05
C GLY A 356 29.42 -23.46 0.72
N ASN A 357 28.81 -24.18 1.67
CA ASN A 357 28.32 -25.54 1.42
C ASN A 357 26.84 -25.43 1.03
N ASP A 358 26.59 -25.09 -0.23
CA ASP A 358 25.24 -24.86 -0.73
C ASP A 358 24.57 -26.15 -1.18
N ALA A 359 23.25 -26.17 -1.13
CA ALA A 359 22.41 -27.26 -1.56
C ALA A 359 21.37 -26.79 -2.58
N LEU A 360 21.24 -27.56 -3.66
CA LEU A 360 20.15 -27.48 -4.62
C LEU A 360 19.18 -28.63 -4.37
N LEU A 361 17.89 -28.34 -4.24
CA LEU A 361 16.84 -29.34 -4.01
C LEU A 361 15.86 -29.43 -5.17
#